data_AF-A0A4Y1Q1H3-F1
#
_entry.id   AF-A0A4Y1Q1H3-F1
#
_cell.length_a   1.000
_cell.length_b   1.000
_cell.length_c   1.000
_cell.angle_alpha   90.00
_cell.angle_beta   90.00
_cell.angle_gamma   90.00
#
_symmetry.space_group_name_H-M   'P 1'
#
loop_
_entity.id
_entity.type
_entity.pdbx_description
1 polymer ?
#
loop_
_entity_poly.entity_id
_entity_poly.type
_entity_poly.pdbx_seq_one_letter_code
_entity_poly.pdbx_strand_id
1 'polypeptide(L)' 'PYLLGTMAGGAADCQYWETYLGVHCRLHELRNRERISVSAASKYLSNLVYSYKGMGLSM' A
#
# COMPACT_ATOMS: atom_id res chain seq x y z
N PRO A 1 11.11 8.59 -1.73
CA PRO A 1 12.16 7.57 -1.48
C PRO A 1 12.52 7.42 0.02
N TYR A 2 11.53 7.04 0.85
CA TYR A 2 11.72 6.80 2.31
C TYR A 2 10.89 5.63 2.86
N LEU A 3 10.13 4.97 1.99
CA LEU A 3 9.29 3.81 2.29
C LEU A 3 9.68 2.73 1.27
N LEU A 4 9.86 1.50 1.76
CA LEU A 4 10.16 0.32 0.94
C LEU A 4 9.15 -0.78 1.31
N GLY A 5 8.62 -1.44 0.29
CA GLY A 5 7.79 -2.64 0.41
C GLY A 5 8.59 -3.88 0.08
N THR A 6 8.22 -5.01 0.67
CA THR A 6 8.79 -6.32 0.37
C THR A 6 7.71 -7.17 -0.29
N MET A 7 7.99 -7.68 -1.49
CA MET A 7 7.03 -8.50 -2.22
C MET A 7 7.22 -10.00 -1.94
N ALA A 8 6.17 -10.66 -1.46
CA ALA A 8 6.09 -12.12 -1.32
C ALA A 8 4.64 -12.57 -1.46
N GLY A 9 4.38 -13.64 -2.23
CA GLY A 9 3.02 -14.08 -2.58
C GLY A 9 2.78 -13.99 -4.10
N GLY A 10 1.57 -13.62 -4.49
CA GLY A 10 1.21 -13.36 -5.89
C GLY A 10 1.99 -12.17 -6.44
N ALA A 11 2.83 -12.39 -7.45
CA ALA A 11 3.67 -11.33 -8.01
C ALA A 11 2.86 -10.14 -8.55
N ALA A 12 1.74 -10.42 -9.23
CA ALA A 12 0.84 -9.39 -9.74
C ALA A 12 0.13 -8.63 -8.61
N ASP A 13 -0.33 -9.34 -7.58
CA ASP A 13 -0.99 -8.76 -6.41
C ASP A 13 -0.06 -7.81 -5.66
N CYS A 14 1.14 -8.28 -5.35
CA CYS A 14 2.19 -7.51 -4.67
C CYS A 14 2.52 -6.24 -5.45
N GLN A 15 2.91 -6.41 -6.72
CA GLN A 15 3.35 -5.29 -7.56
C GLN A 15 2.24 -4.24 -7.74
N TYR A 16 1.00 -4.69 -8.00
CA TYR A 16 -0.11 -3.77 -8.24
C TYR A 16 -0.44 -2.96 -6.98
N TRP A 17 -0.65 -3.63 -5.84
CA TRP A 17 -1.12 -2.95 -4.64
C TRP A 17 -0.02 -2.15 -3.93
N GLU A 18 1.25 -2.55 -3.99
CA GLU A 18 2.35 -1.71 -3.51
C GLU A 18 2.53 -0.45 -4.38
N THR A 19 2.38 -0.57 -5.71
CA THR A 19 2.40 0.60 -6.61
C THR A 19 1.22 1.54 -6.31
N TYR A 20 0.03 0.97 -6.12
CA TYR A 20 -1.16 1.73 -5.75
C TYR A 20 -0.99 2.44 -4.39
N LEU A 21 -0.38 1.77 -3.41
CA LEU A 21 -0.01 2.39 -2.13
C LEU A 21 0.94 3.57 -2.33
N GLY A 22 1.91 3.46 -3.25
CA GLY A 22 2.80 4.56 -3.62
C GLY A 22 2.05 5.80 -4.12
N VAL A 23 1.04 5.62 -4.96
CA VAL A 23 0.14 6.70 -5.42
C VAL A 23 -0.60 7.33 -4.24
N HIS A 24 -1.14 6.50 -3.33
CA HIS A 24 -1.83 6.99 -2.14
C HIS A 24 -0.92 7.80 -1.21
N CYS A 25 0.30 7.30 -0.95
CA CYS A 25 1.31 8.01 -0.16
C CYS A 25 1.65 9.37 -0.78
N ARG A 26 1.78 9.43 -2.12
CA ARG A 26 2.05 10.68 -2.83
C ARG A 26 0.89 11.67 -2.74
N LEU A 27 -0.35 11.20 -2.84
CA LEU A 27 -1.54 12.03 -2.65
C LEU A 27 -1.63 12.58 -1.23
N HIS A 28 -1.29 11.78 -0.21
CA HIS A 28 -1.21 12.24 1.17
C HIS A 28 -0.19 13.38 1.32
N GLU A 29 1.01 13.23 0.76
CA GLU A 29 2.04 14.27 0.77
C GLU A 29 1.56 15.58 0.14
N LEU A 30 0.88 15.50 -1.00
CA LEU A 30 0.37 16.69 -1.69
C LEU A 30 -0.75 17.39 -0.91
N ARG A 31 -1.62 16.64 -0.23
CA ARG A 31 -2.75 17.17 0.54
C ARG A 31 -2.33 17.79 1.86
N ASN A 32 -1.45 17.12 2.59
CA ASN A 32 -1.09 17.51 3.96
C ASN A 32 0.20 18.30 4.04
N ARG A 33 0.97 18.38 2.93
CA ARG A 33 2.33 18.95 2.90
C ARG A 33 3.28 18.26 3.88
N GLU A 34 2.98 17.03 4.23
CA GLU A 34 3.70 16.20 5.20
C GLU A 34 3.81 14.76 4.66
N ARG A 35 4.92 14.09 4.97
CA ARG A 35 5.10 12.68 4.61
C ARG A 35 4.17 11.80 5.41
N ILE A 36 3.58 10.82 4.73
CA ILE A 36 2.80 9.78 5.42
C ILE A 36 3.72 8.99 6.37
N SER A 37 3.21 8.68 7.56
CA SER A 37 3.92 7.80 8.48
C SER A 37 3.90 6.35 8.00
N VAL A 38 4.89 5.56 8.42
CA VAL A 38 4.93 4.10 8.14
C VAL A 38 3.66 3.41 8.65
N SER A 39 3.18 3.80 9.84
CA SER A 39 1.97 3.23 10.45
C SER A 39 0.69 3.54 9.65
N ALA A 40 0.57 4.75 9.10
CA ALA A 40 -0.57 5.12 8.28
C ALA A 40 -0.54 4.41 6.92
N ALA A 41 0.64 4.32 6.28
CA ALA A 41 0.81 3.61 5.02
C ALA A 41 0.50 2.10 5.16
N SER A 42 1.04 1.44 6.18
CA SER A 42 0.79 0.01 6.41
C SER A 42 -0.68 -0.26 6.75
N LYS A 43 -1.30 0.59 7.57
CA LYS A 43 -2.73 0.45 7.90
C LYS A 43 -3.63 0.63 6.69
N TYR A 44 -3.31 1.58 5.81
CA TYR A 44 -4.04 1.77 4.55
C TYR A 44 -3.97 0.52 3.67
N LEU A 45 -2.76 -0.04 3.45
CA LEU A 45 -2.58 -1.26 2.68
C LEU A 45 -3.36 -2.44 3.31
N SER A 46 -3.27 -2.63 4.63
CA SER A 46 -4.01 -3.71 5.31
C SER A 46 -5.53 -3.57 5.14
N ASN A 47 -6.08 -2.37 5.28
CA ASN A 47 -7.52 -2.14 5.09
C ASN A 47 -7.95 -2.40 3.64
N LEU A 48 -7.11 -2.01 2.68
CA LEU A 48 -7.33 -2.25 1.27
C LEU A 48 -7.35 -3.75 0.97
N VAL A 49 -6.35 -4.50 1.39
CA VAL A 49 -6.28 -5.96 1.16
C VAL A 49 -7.42 -6.67 1.88
N TYR A 50 -7.79 -6.22 3.09
CA TYR A 50 -8.92 -6.78 3.82
C TYR A 50 -10.25 -6.65 3.07
N SER A 51 -10.43 -5.61 2.25
CA SER A 51 -11.64 -5.46 1.42
C SER A 51 -11.77 -6.54 0.34
N TYR A 52 -10.67 -7.21 -0.01
CA TYR A 52 -10.62 -8.34 -0.94
C TYR A 52 -10.48 -9.70 -0.24
N LYS A 53 -10.72 -9.76 1.08
CA LYS A 53 -10.63 -11.00 1.84
C LYS A 53 -11.59 -12.05 1.26
N GLY A 54 -11.04 -13.22 0.94
CA GLY A 54 -11.78 -14.34 0.34
C GLY A 54 -11.85 -14.32 -1.20
N MET A 55 -11.25 -13.32 -1.86
CA MET A 55 -11.22 -13.21 -3.32
C MET A 55 -9.95 -13.83 -3.95
N GLY A 56 -9.14 -14.56 -3.18
CA GLY A 56 -7.94 -15.25 -3.68
C GLY A 56 -6.68 -14.40 -3.79
N LEU A 57 -6.70 -13.17 -3.25
CA LEU A 57 -5.53 -12.29 -3.19
C LEU A 57 -4.43 -12.89 -2.32
N SER A 58 -3.19 -12.92 -2.83
CA SER A 58 -2.00 -13.42 -2.14
C SER A 58 -0.95 -12.32 -2.03
N MET A 59 -0.91 -11.67 -0.88
CA MET A 59 0.06 -10.64 -0.49
C MET A 59 0.31 -10.76 1.02
#